data_AF-A0A2V5XE10-F1
#
_entry.id   AF-A0A2V5XE10-F1
#
_cell.length_a   1.000
_cell.length_b   1.000
_cell.length_c   1.000
_cell.angle_alpha   90.00
_cell.angle_beta   90.00
_cell.angle_gamma   90.00
#
_symmetry.space_group_name_H-M   'P 1'
#
loop_
_entity.id
_entity.type
_entity.pdbx_description
1 polymer ?
#
loop_
_entity_poly.entity_id
_entity_poly.type
_entity_poly.pdbx_seq_one_letter_code
_entity_poly.pdbx_strand_id
1 'polypeptide(L)'
;MDQAIPEFQTALKHSPNHPEAHYHLGRALFVKGDFEGAKLHYLETARLDPKAPVHNGLGVVYMRLGQPSEAIAQFKEALRLRPDDADAAENLRFAVARGTQGESTPR
;
A
#
# COMPACT_ATOMS: atom_id res chain seq x y z
N MET A 1 -8.84 14.49 -9.26
CA MET A 1 -7.88 13.95 -8.26
C MET A 1 -6.50 14.64 -8.35
N ASP A 2 -6.13 15.28 -9.46
CA ASP A 2 -4.81 15.93 -9.63
C ASP A 2 -4.51 17.14 -8.75
N GLN A 3 -5.52 17.78 -8.17
CA GLN A 3 -5.36 18.98 -7.32
C GLN A 3 -4.99 18.66 -5.86
N ALA A 4 -5.12 17.41 -5.41
CA ALA A 4 -4.94 17.07 -3.98
C ALA A 4 -3.48 16.84 -3.57
N ILE A 5 -2.59 16.51 -4.53
CA ILE A 5 -1.17 16.25 -4.24
C ILE A 5 -0.44 17.49 -3.67
N PRO A 6 -0.54 18.68 -4.29
CA PRO A 6 0.10 19.88 -3.77
C PRO A 6 -0.40 20.26 -2.36
N GLU A 7 -1.67 20.02 -2.08
CA GLU A 7 -2.29 20.30 -0.77
C GLU A 7 -1.69 19.39 0.31
N PHE A 8 -1.63 18.08 0.08
CA PHE A 8 -1.02 17.15 1.04
C PHE A 8 0.49 17.37 1.20
N GLN A 9 1.20 17.69 0.11
CA GLN A 9 2.63 18.05 0.20
C GLN A 9 2.85 19.31 1.04
N THR A 10 1.99 20.32 0.90
CA THR A 10 2.06 21.53 1.72
C THR A 10 1.73 21.22 3.18
N ALA A 11 0.70 20.41 3.44
CA ALA A 11 0.38 19.96 4.79
C ALA A 11 1.57 19.24 5.45
N LEU A 12 2.26 18.37 4.72
CA LEU A 12 3.42 17.63 5.22
C LEU A 12 4.67 18.49 5.41
N LYS A 13 4.80 19.63 4.71
CA LYS A 13 5.86 20.62 4.98
C LYS A 13 5.69 21.28 6.34
N HIS A 14 4.44 21.53 6.75
CA HIS A 14 4.13 22.15 8.04
C HIS A 14 4.02 21.12 9.17
N SER A 15 3.48 19.95 8.87
CA SER A 15 3.25 18.86 9.81
C SER A 15 3.70 17.52 9.21
N PRO A 16 4.99 17.18 9.30
CA PRO A 16 5.53 15.95 8.71
C PRO A 16 4.96 14.67 9.31
N ASN A 17 4.43 14.72 10.54
CA ASN A 17 3.91 13.54 11.25
C ASN A 17 2.37 13.48 11.17
N HIS A 18 1.82 13.63 9.97
CA HIS A 18 0.36 13.61 9.74
C HIS A 18 -0.03 12.35 8.94
N PRO A 19 -0.48 11.27 9.60
CA PRO A 19 -0.73 9.99 8.94
C PRO A 19 -1.77 10.08 7.83
N GLU A 20 -2.84 10.86 7.99
CA GLU A 20 -3.88 11.04 6.98
C GLU A 20 -3.34 11.74 5.73
N ALA A 21 -2.51 12.77 5.89
CA ALA A 21 -1.88 13.45 4.75
C ALA A 21 -0.94 12.51 3.99
N HIS A 22 -0.17 11.68 4.70
CA HIS A 22 0.65 10.63 4.09
C HIS A 22 -0.21 9.60 3.34
N TYR A 23 -1.30 9.13 3.95
CA TYR A 23 -2.21 8.18 3.33
C TYR A 23 -2.79 8.71 2.03
N HIS A 24 -3.32 9.94 2.05
CA HIS A 24 -3.95 10.53 0.87
C HIS A 24 -2.93 10.88 -0.22
N LEU A 25 -1.72 11.33 0.15
CA LEU A 25 -0.64 11.54 -0.80
C LEU A 25 -0.20 10.22 -1.45
N GLY A 26 -0.03 9.16 -0.66
CA GLY A 26 0.30 7.83 -1.17
C GLY A 26 -0.76 7.31 -2.15
N ARG A 27 -2.05 7.49 -1.83
CA ARG A 27 -3.16 7.16 -2.75
C ARG A 27 -3.10 7.96 -4.06
N ALA A 28 -2.83 9.25 -3.98
CA ALA A 28 -2.80 10.09 -5.15
C ALA A 28 -1.61 9.76 -6.07
N LEU A 29 -0.45 9.46 -5.50
CA LEU A 29 0.72 8.98 -6.25
C LEU A 29 0.47 7.61 -6.90
N PHE A 30 -0.20 6.70 -6.18
CA PHE A 30 -0.61 5.41 -6.75
C PHE A 30 -1.49 5.60 -8.00
N VAL A 31 -2.49 6.50 -7.94
CA VAL A 31 -3.36 6.82 -9.08
C VAL A 31 -2.55 7.41 -10.25
N LYS A 32 -1.49 8.18 -9.97
CA LYS A 32 -0.56 8.69 -10.99
C LYS A 32 0.43 7.66 -11.54
N GLY A 33 0.47 6.46 -10.97
CA GLY A 33 1.41 5.41 -11.34
C GLY A 33 2.79 5.54 -10.69
N ASP A 34 2.99 6.50 -9.78
CA ASP A 34 4.21 6.59 -8.96
C ASP A 34 4.10 5.63 -7.76
N PHE A 35 4.35 4.36 -8.03
CA PHE A 35 4.22 3.29 -7.05
C PHE A 35 5.33 3.35 -5.98
N GLU A 36 6.52 3.83 -6.32
CA GLU A 36 7.61 4.03 -5.36
C GLU A 36 7.30 5.16 -4.38
N GLY A 37 6.83 6.31 -4.88
CA GLY A 37 6.37 7.40 -4.03
C GLY A 37 5.16 7.01 -3.17
N ALA A 38 4.22 6.25 -3.73
CA ALA A 38 3.08 5.72 -2.98
C ALA A 38 3.52 4.81 -1.82
N LYS A 39 4.47 3.90 -2.07
CA LYS A 39 5.04 3.00 -1.06
C LYS A 39 5.59 3.79 0.12
N LEU A 40 6.41 4.81 -0.14
CA LEU A 40 7.06 5.60 0.91
C LEU A 40 6.03 6.25 1.85
N HIS A 41 5.01 6.90 1.29
CA HIS A 41 4.01 7.57 2.12
C HIS A 41 3.06 6.59 2.83
N TYR A 42 2.77 5.45 2.23
CA TYR A 42 2.01 4.41 2.91
C TYR A 42 2.78 3.75 4.06
N LEU A 43 4.09 3.54 3.92
CA LEU A 43 4.93 3.05 5.02
C LEU A 43 4.96 4.07 6.17
N GLU A 44 5.05 5.36 5.85
CA GLU A 44 5.01 6.41 6.86
C GLU A 44 3.65 6.49 7.55
N THR A 45 2.55 6.28 6.81
CA THR A 45 1.21 6.13 7.40
C THR A 45 1.19 4.98 8.41
N ALA A 46 1.69 3.80 8.04
CA ALA A 46 1.72 2.64 8.93
C ALA A 46 2.62 2.85 10.17
N ARG A 47 3.70 3.64 10.02
CA ARG A 47 4.61 4.00 11.12
C ARG A 47 3.94 4.95 12.11
N LEU A 48 3.22 5.94 11.61
CA LEU A 48 2.56 6.98 12.41
C LEU A 48 1.25 6.49 13.04
N ASP A 49 0.48 5.70 12.31
CA ASP A 49 -0.74 5.05 12.76
C ASP A 49 -0.76 3.56 12.37
N PRO A 50 -0.33 2.65 13.28
CA PRO A 50 -0.36 1.21 13.05
C PRO A 50 -1.76 0.60 12.86
N LYS A 51 -2.84 1.35 13.15
CA LYS A 51 -4.22 0.89 12.93
C LYS A 51 -4.81 1.42 11.63
N ALA A 52 -4.10 2.30 10.92
CA ALA A 52 -4.56 2.84 9.66
C ALA A 52 -4.81 1.71 8.65
N PRO A 53 -5.88 1.80 7.85
CA PRO A 53 -6.22 0.79 6.84
C PRO A 53 -5.34 0.90 5.58
N VAL A 54 -4.02 0.99 5.76
CA VAL A 54 -3.04 1.23 4.70
C VAL A 54 -2.41 -0.06 4.15
N HIS A 55 -2.42 -1.14 4.94
CA HIS A 55 -1.77 -2.39 4.57
C HIS A 55 -2.34 -3.03 3.28
N ASN A 56 -3.65 -2.91 3.03
CA ASN A 56 -4.22 -3.33 1.73
C ASN A 56 -3.63 -2.50 0.58
N GLY A 57 -3.53 -1.17 0.75
CA GLY A 57 -2.92 -0.27 -0.23
C GLY A 57 -1.43 -0.58 -0.48
N LEU A 58 -0.67 -0.85 0.59
CA LEU A 58 0.73 -1.31 0.48
C LEU A 58 0.84 -2.62 -0.30
N GLY A 59 -0.02 -3.59 -0.03
CA GLY A 59 -0.02 -4.85 -0.76
C GLY A 59 -0.24 -4.66 -2.26
N VAL A 60 -1.20 -3.82 -2.64
CA VAL A 60 -1.45 -3.50 -4.06
C VAL A 60 -0.26 -2.78 -4.69
N VAL A 61 0.37 -1.85 -3.97
CA VAL A 61 1.61 -1.17 -4.42
C VAL A 61 2.72 -2.19 -4.68
N TYR A 62 2.99 -3.10 -3.75
CA TYR A 62 4.00 -4.15 -3.92
C TYR A 62 3.70 -5.07 -5.11
N MET A 63 2.42 -5.41 -5.36
CA MET A 63 2.04 -6.16 -6.57
C MET A 63 2.35 -5.40 -7.85
N ARG A 64 2.16 -4.07 -7.88
CA ARG A 64 2.51 -3.23 -9.03
C ARG A 64 4.02 -3.11 -9.24
N LEU A 65 4.79 -3.16 -8.16
CA LEU A 65 6.26 -3.17 -8.20
C LEU A 65 6.87 -4.56 -8.51
N GLY A 66 6.04 -5.59 -8.70
CA GLY A 66 6.53 -6.95 -8.97
C GLY A 66 7.10 -7.66 -7.74
N GLN A 67 6.68 -7.26 -6.54
CA GLN A 67 7.14 -7.78 -5.24
C GLN A 67 6.02 -8.58 -4.56
N PRO A 68 5.65 -9.78 -5.06
CA PRO A 68 4.49 -10.53 -4.57
C PRO A 68 4.65 -11.02 -3.12
N SER A 69 5.87 -11.33 -2.68
CA SER A 69 6.13 -11.82 -1.32
C SER A 69 5.82 -10.75 -0.27
N GLU A 70 6.28 -9.52 -0.50
CA GLU A 70 5.99 -8.35 0.32
C GLU A 70 4.50 -8.02 0.27
N ALA A 71 3.86 -8.12 -0.91
CA ALA A 71 2.44 -7.91 -1.04
C ALA A 71 1.61 -8.87 -0.16
N ILE A 72 1.95 -10.17 -0.19
CA ILE A 72 1.31 -11.20 0.64
C ILE A 72 1.42 -10.85 2.13
N ALA A 73 2.59 -10.40 2.58
CA ALA A 73 2.80 -10.00 3.97
C ALA A 73 1.88 -8.83 4.35
N GLN A 74 1.75 -7.82 3.49
CA GLN A 74 0.88 -6.67 3.74
C GLN A 74 -0.61 -7.03 3.72
N PHE A 75 -1.07 -7.88 2.80
CA PHE A 75 -2.47 -8.31 2.81
C PHE A 75 -2.82 -9.16 4.04
N LYS A 76 -1.89 -10.01 4.51
CA LYS A 76 -2.06 -10.74 5.77
C LYS A 76 -2.18 -9.79 6.95
N GLU A 77 -1.38 -8.73 6.99
CA GLU A 77 -1.46 -7.73 8.06
C GLU A 77 -2.77 -6.94 8.01
N ALA A 78 -3.24 -6.58 6.81
CA ALA A 78 -4.56 -5.96 6.62
C ALA A 78 -5.68 -6.83 7.21
N LEU A 79 -5.67 -8.14 6.94
CA LEU A 79 -6.64 -9.10 7.48
C LEU A 79 -6.46 -9.37 8.98
N ARG A 80 -5.23 -9.25 9.51
CA ARG A 80 -4.99 -9.35 10.95
C ARG A 80 -5.64 -8.19 11.69
N LEU A 81 -5.60 -6.99 11.12
CA LEU A 81 -6.22 -5.78 11.69
C LEU A 81 -7.73 -5.72 11.43
N ARG A 82 -8.17 -6.14 10.24
CA ARG A 82 -9.57 -6.16 9.80
C ARG A 82 -9.89 -7.49 9.10
N PRO A 83 -10.31 -8.51 9.85
CA PRO A 83 -10.59 -9.84 9.31
C PRO A 83 -11.72 -9.88 8.26
N ASP A 84 -12.56 -8.85 8.23
CA ASP A 84 -13.70 -8.68 7.33
C ASP A 84 -13.40 -7.86 6.06
N ASP A 85 -12.13 -7.46 5.85
CA ASP A 85 -11.69 -6.74 4.65
C ASP A 85 -11.70 -7.66 3.41
N ALA A 86 -12.83 -7.69 2.71
CA ALA A 86 -13.05 -8.54 1.54
C ALA A 86 -12.05 -8.26 0.41
N ASP A 87 -11.68 -6.99 0.21
CA ASP A 87 -10.70 -6.57 -0.81
C ASP A 87 -9.32 -7.13 -0.47
N ALA A 88 -8.88 -7.04 0.79
CA ALA A 88 -7.61 -7.62 1.23
C ALA A 88 -7.60 -9.15 1.09
N ALA A 89 -8.72 -9.82 1.38
CA ALA A 89 -8.84 -11.27 1.21
C ALA A 89 -8.74 -11.69 -0.27
N GLU A 90 -9.39 -10.96 -1.17
CA GLU A 90 -9.29 -11.20 -2.60
C GLU A 90 -7.87 -10.95 -3.13
N ASN A 91 -7.29 -9.81 -2.76
CA ASN A 91 -5.95 -9.43 -3.16
C ASN A 91 -4.89 -10.44 -2.65
N LEU A 92 -5.04 -10.96 -1.43
CA LEU A 92 -4.18 -12.01 -0.91
C LEU A 92 -4.25 -13.29 -1.76
N ARG A 93 -5.46 -13.75 -2.10
CA ARG A 93 -5.64 -14.95 -2.96
C ARG A 93 -4.94 -14.75 -4.30
N PHE A 94 -5.12 -13.57 -4.92
CA PHE A 94 -4.47 -13.24 -6.18
C PHE A 94 -2.94 -13.17 -6.07
N ALA A 95 -2.42 -12.57 -5.00
CA ALA A 95 -0.99 -12.45 -4.76
C ALA A 95 -0.32 -13.81 -4.55
N VAL A 96 -0.93 -14.70 -3.77
CA VAL A 96 -0.44 -16.07 -3.56
C VAL A 96 -0.39 -16.84 -4.87
N ALA A 97 -1.46 -16.78 -5.68
CA ALA A 97 -1.50 -17.47 -6.97
C ALA A 97 -0.37 -17.00 -7.92
N ARG A 98 -0.05 -15.71 -7.92
CA ARG A 98 1.07 -15.17 -8.74
C ARG A 98 2.44 -15.48 -8.16
N GLY A 99 2.59 -15.48 -6.83
CA GLY A 99 3.83 -15.89 -6.16
C GLY A 99 4.23 -17.33 -6.51
N THR A 100 3.25 -18.26 -6.49
CA THR A 100 3.49 -19.68 -6.82
C THR A 100 3.84 -19.91 -8.30
N GLN A 101 3.34 -19.07 -9.21
CA GLN A 101 3.63 -19.17 -10.65
C GLN A 101 5.04 -18.69 -11.00
N GLY A 102 5.64 -17.80 -10.18
CA GLY A 102 7.02 -17.33 -10.37
C GLY A 102 8.08 -18.32 -9.90
N GLU A 103 7.74 -19.22 -8.97
CA GLU A 103 8.65 -20.25 -8.44
C GLU A 103 8.65 -21.55 -9.28
N SER A 104 7.73 -21.68 -10.25
CA SER A 104 7.49 -22.92 -11.00
C SER A 104 8.25 -23.06 -12.33
N THR A 105 9.28 -22.24 -12.59
CA THR A 105 10.25 -22.54 -13.66
C THR A 105 11.55 -23.09 -13.07
N PRO A 106 11.68 -24.43 -12.90
CA PRO A 106 13.01 -25.02 -12.84
C PRO A 106 13.67 -24.81 -14.20
N ARG A 107 14.87 -24.24 -14.18
CA ARG A 107 15.72 -24.09 -15.36
C ARG A 107 16.34 -25.44 -15.73
#